data_AF-A0A972FL45-F1
#
_entry.id   AF-A0A972FL45-F1
#
_cell.length_a   1.000
_cell.length_b   1.000
_cell.length_c   1.000
_cell.angle_alpha   90.00
_cell.angle_beta   90.00
_cell.angle_gamma   90.00
#
_symmetry.space_group_name_H-M   'P 1'
#
loop_
_entity.id
_entity.type
_entity.pdbx_description
1 polymer ?
#
loop_
_entity_poly.entity_id
_entity_poly.type
_entity_poly.pdbx_seq_one_letter_code
_entity_poly.pdbx_strand_id
1 'polypeptide(L)'
;MKLFGYSTSSGWLADYLMTFQKFTLVPEKLITEITTPKLIKSKNGKKNSIEEVYTLTTFFDLCSFILQAKEEGYIGFLDLKIATTAENILNSNKIIPLHIAIAEISGQNFYKSRILEKTAELLKKKSGDSSYEWIKALPVYFIEHLFELRNLDWEIGDGIISDLSELLQKVVFTRLPHTVYEDMRQKLPKRSYRRKNYSAQTIGNEDLAEILTAIKALIVTSNNSESVLYQLLDKIYPIRPEATEIHKISVPTILLSEQETEIKELIF
;
A
#
# COMPACT_ATOMS: atom_id res chain seq x y z
N MET A 1 31.58 -9.94 7.88
CA MET A 1 30.84 -10.57 6.77
C MET A 1 29.44 -9.94 6.74
N LYS A 2 29.17 -8.71 6.29
CA LYS A 2 29.62 -7.85 5.15
C LYS A 2 29.02 -8.15 3.76
N LEU A 3 28.09 -9.10 3.63
CA LEU A 3 27.53 -9.45 2.31
C LEU A 3 26.10 -8.96 2.03
N PHE A 4 25.37 -8.47 3.04
CA PHE A 4 24.11 -7.68 2.89
C PHE A 4 23.96 -6.70 4.08
N GLY A 5 25.08 -6.15 4.56
CA GLY A 5 25.10 -5.31 5.77
C GLY A 5 26.36 -4.46 5.81
N TYR A 6 26.13 -3.13 5.82
CA TYR A 6 27.07 -2.01 5.90
C TYR A 6 28.45 -2.25 5.27
N SER A 7 28.56 -1.97 3.97
CA SER A 7 29.81 -1.46 3.44
C SER A 7 29.97 -0.01 3.95
N THR A 8 31.20 0.37 4.29
CA THR A 8 31.54 1.71 4.79
C THR A 8 31.57 2.76 3.68
N SER A 9 31.40 2.36 2.41
CA SER A 9 31.45 3.24 1.25
C SER A 9 30.06 3.37 0.62
N SER A 10 29.54 4.60 0.61
CA SER A 10 28.43 5.01 -0.24
C SER A 10 28.69 4.58 -1.68
N GLY A 11 27.68 4.03 -2.37
CA GLY A 11 27.78 3.64 -3.78
C GLY A 11 28.39 2.26 -4.08
N TRP A 12 28.77 1.46 -3.07
CA TRP A 12 29.37 0.13 -3.30
C TRP A 12 28.49 -0.81 -4.15
N LEU A 13 27.17 -0.66 -4.05
CA LEU A 13 26.20 -1.48 -4.79
C LEU A 13 26.25 -1.15 -6.29
N ALA A 14 26.40 0.14 -6.62
CA ALA A 14 26.63 0.60 -7.98
C ALA A 14 27.97 0.06 -8.50
N ASP A 15 29.05 0.21 -7.72
CA ASP A 15 30.37 -0.30 -8.09
C ASP A 15 30.35 -1.81 -8.34
N TYR A 16 29.64 -2.56 -7.49
CA TYR A 16 29.46 -3.99 -7.66
C TYR A 16 28.74 -4.32 -8.97
N LEU A 17 27.64 -3.64 -9.29
CA LEU A 17 26.95 -3.82 -10.57
C LEU A 17 27.80 -3.46 -11.78
N MET A 18 28.62 -2.41 -11.68
CA MET A 18 29.51 -2.00 -12.77
C MET A 18 30.59 -3.05 -13.08
N THR A 19 30.90 -3.96 -12.15
CA THR A 19 31.79 -5.10 -12.47
C THR A 19 31.21 -6.04 -13.53
N PHE A 20 29.89 -6.12 -13.63
CA PHE A 20 29.19 -6.99 -14.58
C PHE A 20 29.08 -6.40 -15.99
N GLN A 21 29.18 -5.07 -16.16
CA GLN A 21 29.08 -4.42 -17.48
C GLN A 21 30.08 -4.97 -18.51
N LYS A 22 31.20 -5.54 -18.05
CA LYS A 22 32.21 -6.15 -18.92
C LYS A 22 31.77 -7.49 -19.52
N PHE A 23 30.77 -8.13 -18.93
CA PHE A 23 30.38 -9.51 -19.23
C PHE A 23 28.92 -9.63 -19.68
N THR A 24 28.04 -8.76 -19.17
CA THR A 24 26.61 -8.76 -19.51
C THR A 24 26.01 -7.35 -19.45
N LEU A 25 24.91 -7.16 -20.17
CA LEU A 25 24.18 -5.89 -20.17
C LEU A 25 23.40 -5.76 -18.85
N VAL A 26 23.79 -4.80 -18.02
CA VAL A 26 23.01 -4.43 -16.84
C VAL A 26 21.82 -3.57 -17.28
N PRO A 27 20.58 -3.86 -16.86
CA PRO A 27 19.41 -3.06 -17.23
C PRO A 27 19.60 -1.58 -16.83
N GLU A 28 19.38 -0.65 -17.77
CA GLU A 28 19.57 0.79 -17.53
C GLU A 28 18.76 1.29 -16.34
N LYS A 29 17.49 0.86 -16.24
CA LYS A 29 16.60 1.18 -15.13
C LYS A 29 17.24 0.82 -13.78
N LEU A 30 17.82 -0.38 -13.67
CA LEU A 30 18.45 -0.86 -12.45
C LEU A 30 19.69 -0.01 -12.07
N ILE A 31 20.50 0.37 -13.05
CA ILE A 31 21.65 1.27 -12.83
C ILE A 31 21.16 2.63 -12.32
N THR A 32 20.16 3.22 -12.98
CA THR A 32 19.63 4.53 -12.58
C THR A 32 19.10 4.51 -11.15
N GLU A 33 18.28 3.53 -10.80
CA GLU A 33 17.70 3.43 -9.46
C GLU A 33 18.75 3.17 -8.36
N ILE A 34 19.82 2.44 -8.69
CA ILE A 34 20.90 2.16 -7.72
C ILE A 34 21.88 3.33 -7.58
N THR A 35 22.08 4.12 -8.63
CA THR A 35 22.96 5.30 -8.59
C THR A 35 22.29 6.53 -8.01
N THR A 36 20.96 6.55 -7.92
CA THR A 36 20.19 7.62 -7.27
C THR A 36 19.38 7.09 -6.07
N PRO A 37 20.03 6.63 -4.99
CA PRO A 37 19.33 6.13 -3.81
C PRO A 37 18.55 7.24 -3.11
N LYS A 38 17.43 6.87 -2.46
CA LYS A 38 16.73 7.77 -1.55
C LYS A 38 17.49 7.82 -0.22
N LEU A 39 17.84 9.00 0.23
CA LEU A 39 18.52 9.18 1.52
C LEU A 39 17.50 9.40 2.63
N ILE A 40 17.54 8.56 3.67
CA ILE A 40 16.74 8.75 4.87
C ILE A 40 17.64 9.04 6.07
N LYS A 41 17.14 9.87 7.00
CA LYS A 41 17.76 10.04 8.31
C LYS A 41 17.16 8.99 9.24
N SER A 42 17.99 8.06 9.69
CA SER A 42 17.61 7.04 10.67
C SER A 42 18.14 7.43 12.04
N LYS A 43 17.32 7.25 13.07
CA LYS A 43 17.70 7.46 14.46
C LYS A 43 17.67 6.12 15.17
N ASN A 44 18.83 5.47 15.24
CA ASN A 44 18.97 4.21 15.95
C ASN A 44 19.59 4.49 17.33
N GLY A 45 18.75 4.69 18.34
CA GLY A 45 19.15 5.09 19.69
C GLY A 45 19.72 6.52 19.73
N LYS A 46 20.97 6.67 20.21
CA LYS A 46 21.67 7.97 20.32
C LYS A 46 22.41 8.40 19.03
N LYS A 47 22.44 7.56 17.99
CA LYS A 47 23.14 7.87 16.74
C LYS A 47 22.15 8.22 15.64
N ASN A 48 22.41 9.35 14.99
CA ASN A 48 21.79 9.70 13.73
C ASN A 48 22.68 9.14 12.61
N SER A 49 22.11 8.32 11.74
CA SER A 49 22.74 7.86 10.49
C SER A 49 21.96 8.41 9.30
N ILE A 50 22.67 8.65 8.20
CA ILE A 50 22.04 8.82 6.89
C ILE A 50 22.19 7.47 6.20
N GLU A 51 21.08 6.93 5.72
CA GLU A 51 21.01 5.60 5.11
C GLU A 51 20.52 5.73 3.66
N GLU A 52 21.21 5.06 2.76
CA GLU A 52 20.78 4.87 1.37
C GLU A 52 19.69 3.79 1.35
N VAL A 53 18.55 4.13 0.78
CA VAL A 53 17.38 3.24 0.69
C VAL A 53 16.98 3.07 -0.75
N TYR A 54 16.68 1.82 -1.08
CA TYR A 54 16.22 1.39 -2.39
C TYR A 54 14.79 0.89 -2.27
N THR A 55 14.02 1.02 -3.34
CA THR A 55 12.68 0.45 -3.37
C THR A 55 12.74 -1.08 -3.35
N LEU A 56 11.67 -1.72 -2.88
CA LEU A 56 11.61 -3.18 -2.86
C LEU A 56 11.66 -3.76 -4.28
N THR A 57 11.12 -3.05 -5.26
CA THR A 57 11.21 -3.41 -6.68
C THR A 57 12.66 -3.39 -7.17
N THR A 58 13.40 -2.31 -6.92
CA THR A 58 14.84 -2.23 -7.26
C THR A 58 15.63 -3.38 -6.63
N PHE A 59 15.32 -3.73 -5.38
CA PHE A 59 15.96 -4.84 -4.68
C PHE A 59 15.69 -6.21 -5.32
N PHE A 60 14.45 -6.47 -5.76
CA PHE A 60 14.12 -7.71 -6.46
C PHE A 60 14.67 -7.76 -7.88
N ASP A 61 14.70 -6.63 -8.59
CA ASP A 61 15.33 -6.51 -9.91
C ASP A 61 16.83 -6.83 -9.81
N LEU A 62 17.50 -6.31 -8.76
CA LEU A 62 18.88 -6.67 -8.43
C LEU A 62 19.06 -8.16 -8.17
N CYS A 63 18.23 -8.77 -7.31
CA CYS A 63 18.33 -10.20 -7.00
C CYS A 63 18.13 -11.07 -8.25
N SER A 64 17.20 -10.68 -9.13
CA SER A 64 16.91 -11.38 -10.38
C SER A 64 18.08 -11.27 -11.35
N PHE A 65 18.67 -10.08 -11.48
CA PHE A 65 19.87 -9.87 -12.30
C PHE A 65 21.05 -10.71 -11.81
N ILE A 66 21.32 -10.73 -10.49
CA ILE A 66 22.42 -11.53 -9.93
C ILE A 66 22.17 -13.03 -10.19
N LEU A 67 20.92 -13.51 -10.07
CA LEU A 67 20.60 -14.90 -10.36
C LEU A 67 20.82 -15.25 -11.84
N GLN A 68 20.41 -14.37 -12.75
CA GLN A 68 20.67 -14.54 -14.18
C GLN A 68 22.18 -14.56 -14.48
N ALA A 69 22.95 -13.63 -13.91
CA ALA A 69 24.40 -13.61 -14.06
C ALA A 69 25.08 -14.88 -13.51
N LYS A 70 24.52 -15.51 -12.47
CA LYS A 70 24.96 -16.83 -11.97
C LYS A 70 24.72 -17.91 -13.03
N GLU A 71 23.52 -17.98 -13.59
CA GLU A 71 23.10 -18.99 -14.56
C GLU A 71 23.90 -18.89 -15.86
N GLU A 72 24.25 -17.67 -16.28
CA GLU A 72 25.06 -17.39 -17.46
C GLU A 72 26.58 -17.56 -17.22
N GLY A 73 27.00 -17.84 -15.98
CA GLY A 73 28.41 -18.06 -15.62
C GLY A 73 29.25 -16.80 -15.47
N TYR A 74 28.62 -15.62 -15.34
CA TYR A 74 29.29 -14.32 -15.17
C TYR A 74 29.64 -14.00 -13.71
N ILE A 75 29.26 -14.86 -12.76
CA ILE A 75 29.56 -14.69 -11.33
C ILE A 75 30.85 -15.39 -10.94
N GLY A 76 31.77 -14.62 -10.34
CA GLY A 76 33.01 -15.14 -9.78
C GLY A 76 32.78 -16.02 -8.55
N PHE A 77 33.75 -16.89 -8.26
CA PHE A 77 33.67 -17.83 -7.12
C PHE A 77 33.38 -17.15 -5.78
N LEU A 78 33.95 -15.96 -5.55
CA LEU A 78 33.75 -15.17 -4.32
C LEU A 78 32.31 -14.67 -4.14
N ASP A 79 31.57 -14.52 -5.25
CA ASP A 79 30.24 -13.94 -5.29
C ASP A 79 29.11 -14.98 -5.34
N LEU A 80 29.45 -16.28 -5.43
CA LEU A 80 28.47 -17.37 -5.40
C LEU A 80 27.57 -17.34 -4.16
N LYS A 81 28.10 -16.87 -3.03
CA LYS A 81 27.31 -16.68 -1.80
C LYS A 81 26.26 -15.58 -1.95
N ILE A 82 26.58 -14.49 -2.66
CA ILE A 82 25.64 -13.40 -2.96
C ILE A 82 24.50 -13.94 -3.83
N ALA A 83 24.85 -14.66 -4.90
CA ALA A 83 23.87 -15.23 -5.82
C ALA A 83 22.95 -16.26 -5.15
N THR A 84 23.50 -17.12 -4.28
CA THR A 84 22.70 -18.07 -3.48
C THR A 84 21.75 -17.35 -2.53
N THR A 85 22.19 -16.22 -1.96
CA THR A 85 21.34 -15.39 -1.08
C THR A 85 20.21 -14.72 -1.87
N ALA A 86 20.51 -14.16 -3.05
CA ALA A 86 19.52 -13.58 -3.96
C ALA A 86 18.46 -14.62 -4.37
N GLU A 87 18.89 -15.83 -4.72
CA GLU A 87 18.01 -16.97 -5.03
C GLU A 87 17.08 -17.31 -3.87
N ASN A 88 17.62 -17.41 -2.65
CA ASN A 88 16.83 -17.68 -1.45
C ASN A 88 15.80 -16.58 -1.15
N ILE A 89 16.17 -15.31 -1.37
CA ILE A 89 15.26 -14.17 -1.20
C ILE A 89 14.11 -14.25 -2.20
N LEU A 90 14.41 -14.47 -3.49
CA LEU A 90 13.40 -14.61 -4.54
C LEU A 90 12.46 -15.78 -4.27
N ASN A 91 13.00 -16.92 -3.82
CA ASN A 91 12.20 -18.09 -3.47
C ASN A 91 11.36 -17.87 -2.22
N SER A 92 11.90 -17.20 -1.20
CA SER A 92 11.14 -16.86 0.02
C SER A 92 9.99 -15.91 -0.28
N ASN A 93 10.19 -14.93 -1.17
CA ASN A 93 9.15 -13.99 -1.60
C ASN A 93 7.97 -14.68 -2.31
N LYS A 94 8.19 -15.83 -2.97
CA LYS A 94 7.12 -16.65 -3.57
C LYS A 94 6.24 -17.33 -2.50
N ILE A 95 6.81 -17.61 -1.32
CA ILE A 95 6.12 -18.29 -0.22
C ILE A 95 5.38 -17.26 0.66
N ILE A 96 6.09 -16.20 1.06
CA ILE A 96 5.55 -15.08 1.82
C ILE A 96 6.06 -13.80 1.15
N PRO A 97 5.18 -12.99 0.55
CA PRO A 97 5.59 -11.73 -0.05
C PRO A 97 6.28 -10.84 1.00
N LEU A 98 7.53 -10.45 0.70
CA LEU A 98 8.41 -9.78 1.67
C LEU A 98 7.81 -8.46 2.19
N HIS A 99 7.07 -7.74 1.35
CA HIS A 99 6.35 -6.53 1.75
C HIS A 99 5.33 -6.79 2.86
N ILE A 100 4.63 -7.94 2.84
CA ILE A 100 3.67 -8.31 3.88
C ILE A 100 4.41 -8.66 5.18
N ALA A 101 5.52 -9.39 5.07
CA ALA A 101 6.34 -9.73 6.23
C ALA A 101 6.92 -8.46 6.89
N ILE A 102 7.41 -7.50 6.09
CA ILE A 102 7.88 -6.20 6.57
C ILE A 102 6.75 -5.46 7.28
N ALA A 103 5.58 -5.35 6.65
CA ALA A 103 4.43 -4.63 7.22
C ALA A 103 3.89 -5.26 8.52
N GLU A 104 4.10 -6.56 8.71
CA GLU A 104 3.78 -7.26 9.95
C GLU A 104 4.79 -6.97 11.04
N ILE A 105 6.09 -7.09 10.74
CA ILE A 105 7.16 -6.84 11.71
C ILE A 105 7.20 -5.36 12.12
N SER A 106 6.96 -4.44 11.17
CA SER A 106 6.90 -3.00 11.43
C SER A 106 5.60 -2.55 12.09
N GLY A 107 4.59 -3.42 12.17
CA GLY A 107 3.27 -3.06 12.67
C GLY A 107 2.43 -2.17 11.75
N GLN A 108 2.92 -1.84 10.55
CA GLN A 108 2.16 -1.05 9.56
C GLN A 108 0.78 -1.65 9.24
N ASN A 109 0.65 -2.97 9.23
CA ASN A 109 -0.66 -3.62 9.03
C ASN A 109 -1.68 -3.24 10.13
N PHE A 110 -1.24 -3.12 11.38
CA PHE A 110 -2.08 -2.69 12.50
C PHE A 110 -2.45 -1.21 12.37
N TYR A 111 -1.48 -0.38 11.95
CA TYR A 111 -1.73 1.04 11.67
C TYR A 111 -2.84 1.22 10.64
N LYS A 112 -2.69 0.61 9.45
CA LYS A 112 -3.68 0.69 8.36
C LYS A 112 -5.05 0.19 8.82
N SER A 113 -5.09 -0.92 9.56
CA SER A 113 -6.34 -1.49 10.10
C SER A 113 -7.04 -0.54 11.08
N ARG A 114 -6.28 0.11 11.97
CA ARG A 114 -6.79 1.11 12.93
C ARG A 114 -7.39 2.33 12.24
N ILE A 115 -6.75 2.82 11.17
CA ILE A 115 -7.26 3.94 10.38
C ILE A 115 -8.59 3.58 9.73
N LEU A 116 -8.72 2.39 9.13
CA LEU A 116 -9.97 1.90 8.57
C LEU A 116 -11.07 1.73 9.63
N GLU A 117 -10.71 1.24 10.82
CA GLU A 117 -11.63 1.10 11.95
C GLU A 117 -12.17 2.46 12.41
N LYS A 118 -11.30 3.44 12.67
CA LYS A 118 -11.75 4.80 13.06
C LYS A 118 -12.55 5.48 11.96
N THR A 119 -12.22 5.26 10.70
CA THR A 119 -12.99 5.77 9.55
C THR A 119 -14.41 5.20 9.55
N ALA A 120 -14.55 3.88 9.77
CA ALA A 120 -15.84 3.23 9.89
C ALA A 120 -16.66 3.78 11.06
N GLU A 121 -16.04 3.91 12.24
CA GLU A 121 -16.67 4.46 13.44
C GLU A 121 -17.16 5.89 13.25
N LEU A 122 -16.35 6.74 12.61
CA LEU A 122 -16.68 8.12 12.30
C LEU A 122 -17.93 8.21 11.42
N LEU A 123 -17.96 7.47 10.31
CA LEU A 123 -19.09 7.50 9.38
C LEU A 123 -20.35 6.89 9.99
N LYS A 124 -20.22 5.79 10.74
CA LYS A 124 -21.32 5.18 11.49
C LYS A 124 -21.89 6.13 12.55
N LYS A 125 -21.05 6.84 13.31
CA LYS A 125 -21.49 7.80 14.33
C LYS A 125 -22.29 8.95 13.73
N LYS A 126 -21.96 9.38 12.51
CA LYS A 126 -22.65 10.48 11.83
C LYS A 126 -23.97 10.09 11.20
N SER A 127 -24.00 8.94 10.54
CA SER A 127 -25.16 8.49 9.75
C SER A 127 -26.13 7.62 10.55
N GLY A 128 -25.65 6.98 11.63
CA GLY A 128 -26.36 5.88 12.29
C GLY A 128 -26.36 4.58 11.48
N ASP A 129 -25.65 4.51 10.36
CA ASP A 129 -25.76 3.42 9.39
C ASP A 129 -24.70 2.32 9.64
N SER A 130 -25.13 1.07 9.77
CA SER A 130 -24.24 -0.07 10.00
C SER A 130 -23.49 -0.51 8.74
N SER A 131 -23.88 -0.08 7.54
CA SER A 131 -23.19 -0.44 6.30
C SER A 131 -21.73 0.05 6.26
N TYR A 132 -21.39 1.11 7.00
CA TYR A 132 -20.01 1.62 7.08
C TYR A 132 -19.04 0.67 7.79
N GLU A 133 -19.53 -0.36 8.50
CA GLU A 133 -18.69 -1.42 9.07
C GLU A 133 -17.87 -2.14 7.99
N TRP A 134 -18.38 -2.18 6.76
CA TRP A 134 -17.70 -2.79 5.61
C TRP A 134 -16.41 -2.08 5.18
N ILE A 135 -16.15 -0.86 5.65
CA ILE A 135 -14.87 -0.15 5.41
C ILE A 135 -13.69 -0.99 5.90
N LYS A 136 -13.85 -1.70 7.02
CA LYS A 136 -12.82 -2.57 7.60
C LYS A 136 -12.51 -3.81 6.75
N ALA A 137 -13.41 -4.16 5.82
CA ALA A 137 -13.24 -5.29 4.91
C ALA A 137 -12.74 -4.85 3.52
N LEU A 138 -12.59 -3.54 3.28
CA LEU A 138 -12.08 -3.05 2.01
C LEU A 138 -10.61 -3.45 1.83
N PRO A 139 -10.20 -3.88 0.62
CA PRO A 139 -8.81 -4.24 0.37
C PRO A 139 -7.90 -3.01 0.49
N VAL A 140 -6.75 -3.16 1.16
CA VAL A 140 -5.78 -2.07 1.34
C VAL A 140 -5.35 -1.44 0.01
N TYR A 141 -5.13 -2.25 -1.04
CA TYR A 141 -4.76 -1.74 -2.36
C TYR A 141 -5.83 -0.81 -2.96
N PHE A 142 -7.11 -1.02 -2.65
CA PHE A 142 -8.18 -0.17 -3.14
C PHE A 142 -8.13 1.20 -2.46
N ILE A 143 -7.85 1.21 -1.16
CA ILE A 143 -7.66 2.44 -0.39
C ILE A 143 -6.44 3.22 -0.90
N GLU A 144 -5.35 2.52 -1.21
CA GLU A 144 -4.15 3.14 -1.80
C GLU A 144 -4.46 3.83 -3.14
N HIS A 145 -5.27 3.22 -4.01
CA HIS A 145 -5.73 3.90 -5.23
C HIS A 145 -6.62 5.12 -4.97
N LEU A 146 -7.40 5.14 -3.89
CA LEU A 146 -8.14 6.33 -3.49
C LEU A 146 -7.20 7.43 -2.99
N PHE A 147 -6.14 7.07 -2.28
CA PHE A 147 -5.13 8.02 -1.80
C PHE A 147 -4.37 8.68 -2.95
N GLU A 148 -4.07 7.93 -4.01
CA GLU A 148 -3.42 8.45 -5.22
C GLU A 148 -4.19 9.64 -5.83
N LEU A 149 -5.53 9.68 -5.74
CA LEU A 149 -6.35 10.78 -6.26
C LEU A 149 -6.05 12.13 -5.58
N ARG A 150 -5.65 12.11 -4.31
CA ARG A 150 -5.40 13.31 -3.50
C ARG A 150 -3.94 13.46 -3.09
N ASN A 151 -3.04 12.65 -3.67
CA ASN A 151 -1.64 12.55 -3.26
C ASN A 151 -1.47 12.30 -1.74
N LEU A 152 -2.35 11.48 -1.18
CA LEU A 152 -2.30 11.06 0.21
C LEU A 152 -1.37 9.85 0.37
N ASP A 153 -0.90 9.63 1.58
CA ASP A 153 -0.16 8.43 1.98
C ASP A 153 -0.53 8.08 3.43
N TRP A 154 -0.40 6.81 3.79
CA TRP A 154 -0.59 6.32 5.15
C TRP A 154 0.30 7.02 6.17
N GLU A 155 1.46 7.52 5.75
CA GLU A 155 2.42 8.21 6.64
C GLU A 155 2.13 9.72 6.78
N ILE A 156 1.38 10.32 5.85
CA ILE A 156 1.24 11.78 5.74
C ILE A 156 0.04 12.28 6.54
N GLY A 157 0.35 13.11 7.54
CA GLY A 157 -0.53 14.19 8.00
C GLY A 157 -1.64 13.82 8.99
N ASP A 158 -2.14 14.87 9.62
CA ASP A 158 -3.40 14.89 10.36
C ASP A 158 -4.55 15.13 9.36
N GLY A 159 -5.70 14.49 9.56
CA GLY A 159 -6.88 14.55 8.70
C GLY A 159 -7.09 13.34 7.77
N ILE A 160 -6.24 12.31 7.81
CA ILE A 160 -6.35 11.15 6.89
C ILE A 160 -7.69 10.42 7.04
N ILE A 161 -8.22 10.32 8.26
CA ILE A 161 -9.51 9.69 8.54
C ILE A 161 -10.63 10.53 7.91
N SER A 162 -10.52 11.85 7.96
CA SER A 162 -11.51 12.76 7.37
C SER A 162 -11.51 12.65 5.85
N ASP A 163 -10.34 12.73 5.22
CA ASP A 163 -10.19 12.66 3.77
C ASP A 163 -10.63 11.30 3.23
N LEU A 164 -10.24 10.21 3.90
CA LEU A 164 -10.67 8.87 3.54
C LEU A 164 -12.18 8.71 3.69
N SER A 165 -12.76 9.25 4.77
CA SER A 165 -14.22 9.22 4.98
C SER A 165 -14.96 9.91 3.84
N GLU A 166 -14.48 11.08 3.41
CA GLU A 166 -15.08 11.84 2.31
C GLU A 166 -14.96 11.11 0.97
N LEU A 167 -13.77 10.58 0.65
CA LEU A 167 -13.52 9.81 -0.56
C LEU A 167 -14.40 8.57 -0.63
N LEU A 168 -14.43 7.76 0.43
CA LEU A 168 -15.26 6.55 0.48
C LEU A 168 -16.75 6.89 0.34
N GLN A 169 -17.20 7.96 0.99
CA GLN A 169 -18.59 8.40 0.86
C GLN A 169 -18.94 8.75 -0.59
N LYS A 170 -18.13 9.60 -1.22
CA LYS A 170 -18.38 10.13 -2.57
C LYS A 170 -18.17 9.12 -3.69
N VAL A 171 -17.17 8.26 -3.55
CA VAL A 171 -16.75 7.32 -4.61
C VAL A 171 -17.48 5.99 -4.48
N VAL A 172 -17.74 5.53 -3.25
CA VAL A 172 -18.29 4.19 -3.01
C VAL A 172 -19.72 4.28 -2.46
N PHE A 173 -19.89 4.68 -1.20
CA PHE A 173 -21.12 4.41 -0.45
C PHE A 173 -22.37 5.09 -1.00
N THR A 174 -22.25 6.30 -1.55
CA THR A 174 -23.39 7.01 -2.17
C THR A 174 -23.79 6.48 -3.53
N ARG A 175 -22.96 5.63 -4.14
CA ARG A 175 -23.08 5.16 -5.52
C ARG A 175 -23.34 3.65 -5.64
N LEU A 176 -23.28 2.93 -4.52
CA LEU A 176 -23.62 1.51 -4.49
C LEU A 176 -25.08 1.31 -4.95
N PRO A 177 -25.43 0.24 -5.69
CA PRO A 177 -26.82 -0.12 -5.94
C PRO A 177 -27.58 -0.33 -4.63
N HIS A 178 -28.88 -0.02 -4.62
CA HIS A 178 -29.73 -0.12 -3.43
C HIS A 178 -29.71 -1.54 -2.81
N THR A 179 -29.78 -2.57 -3.65
CA THR A 179 -29.75 -3.97 -3.23
C THR A 179 -28.48 -4.34 -2.47
N VAL A 180 -27.31 -3.94 -2.99
CA VAL A 180 -26.00 -4.19 -2.37
C VAL A 180 -25.90 -3.46 -1.03
N TYR A 181 -26.41 -2.23 -0.97
CA TYR A 181 -26.35 -1.41 0.24
C TYR A 181 -27.25 -1.91 1.36
N GLU A 182 -28.47 -2.35 1.04
CA GLU A 182 -29.36 -3.00 2.00
C GLU A 182 -28.77 -4.33 2.49
N ASP A 183 -28.13 -5.12 1.63
CA ASP A 183 -27.41 -6.32 2.06
C ASP A 183 -26.29 -5.99 3.05
N MET A 184 -25.54 -4.92 2.79
CA MET A 184 -24.49 -4.42 3.68
C MET A 184 -25.03 -3.90 5.02
N ARG A 185 -26.26 -3.37 5.07
CA ARG A 185 -26.91 -2.96 6.33
C ARG A 185 -27.32 -4.18 7.17
N GLN A 186 -27.82 -5.22 6.52
CA GLN A 186 -28.33 -6.43 7.16
C GLN A 186 -27.21 -7.38 7.63
N LYS A 187 -26.06 -7.35 6.95
CA LYS A 187 -24.92 -8.24 7.24
C LYS A 187 -23.71 -7.46 7.70
N LEU A 188 -23.01 -8.01 8.68
CA LEU A 188 -21.68 -7.52 9.07
C LEU A 188 -20.59 -8.19 8.24
N PRO A 189 -19.50 -7.48 7.91
CA PRO A 189 -18.35 -8.10 7.28
C PRO A 189 -17.82 -9.22 8.17
N LYS A 190 -17.47 -10.36 7.57
CA LYS A 190 -16.81 -11.44 8.30
C LYS A 190 -15.46 -10.94 8.80
N ARG A 191 -15.12 -11.30 10.03
CA ARG A 191 -13.77 -11.04 10.56
C ARG A 191 -12.75 -11.64 9.60
N SER A 192 -11.85 -10.78 9.15
CA SER A 192 -10.73 -11.18 8.32
C SER A 192 -9.69 -11.83 9.25
N TYR A 193 -9.53 -13.15 9.12
CA TYR A 193 -8.46 -13.88 9.77
C TYR A 193 -7.37 -14.18 8.74
N ARG A 194 -6.11 -14.06 9.15
CA ARG A 194 -4.99 -14.43 8.31
C ARG A 194 -5.14 -15.88 7.85
N ARG A 195 -5.19 -16.09 6.53
CA ARG A 195 -5.25 -17.43 5.96
C ARG A 195 -3.86 -18.08 5.99
N LYS A 196 -3.85 -19.41 6.05
CA LYS A 196 -2.63 -20.21 5.82
C LYS A 196 -2.05 -19.79 4.46
N ASN A 197 -0.74 -19.47 4.42
CA ASN A 197 -0.01 -19.00 3.24
C ASN A 197 -0.31 -17.58 2.75
N TYR A 198 -0.80 -16.66 3.60
CA TYR A 198 -0.90 -15.23 3.26
C TYR A 198 -1.77 -14.93 2.02
N SER A 199 -2.71 -15.82 1.68
CA SER A 199 -3.60 -15.62 0.54
C SER A 199 -4.49 -14.39 0.74
N ALA A 200 -4.77 -13.69 -0.37
CA ALA A 200 -5.64 -12.51 -0.38
C ALA A 200 -7.01 -12.84 0.23
N GLN A 201 -7.49 -11.96 1.09
CA GLN A 201 -8.80 -12.10 1.70
C GLN A 201 -9.87 -11.55 0.77
N THR A 202 -10.91 -12.34 0.60
CA THR A 202 -12.13 -11.92 -0.08
C THR A 202 -12.97 -11.07 0.86
N ILE A 203 -13.54 -9.99 0.34
CA ILE A 203 -14.36 -9.00 1.08
C ILE A 203 -15.59 -9.68 1.72
N GLY A 204 -16.07 -10.79 1.15
CA GLY A 204 -17.15 -11.60 1.70
C GLY A 204 -18.55 -11.20 1.23
N ASN A 205 -18.66 -10.06 0.52
CA ASN A 205 -19.79 -9.68 -0.32
C ASN A 205 -19.27 -9.61 -1.77
N GLU A 206 -19.79 -10.48 -2.64
CA GLU A 206 -19.32 -10.63 -4.02
C GLU A 206 -19.70 -9.42 -4.88
N ASP A 207 -20.93 -8.92 -4.76
CA ASP A 207 -21.42 -7.75 -5.49
C ASP A 207 -20.58 -6.50 -5.14
N LEU A 208 -20.27 -6.32 -3.85
CA LEU A 208 -19.40 -5.23 -3.40
C LEU A 208 -17.99 -5.38 -4.00
N ALA A 209 -17.45 -6.60 -4.05
CA ALA A 209 -16.12 -6.84 -4.64
C ALA A 209 -16.09 -6.54 -6.14
N GLU A 210 -17.13 -6.89 -6.88
CA GLU A 210 -17.27 -6.58 -8.30
C GLU A 210 -17.32 -5.06 -8.54
N ILE A 211 -18.16 -4.34 -7.77
CA ILE A 211 -18.27 -2.89 -7.88
C ILE A 211 -16.95 -2.19 -7.54
N LEU A 212 -16.27 -2.62 -6.48
CA LEU A 212 -14.95 -2.04 -6.12
C LEU A 212 -13.92 -2.28 -7.21
N THR A 213 -13.99 -3.42 -7.91
CA THR A 213 -13.13 -3.71 -9.06
C THR A 213 -13.43 -2.78 -10.23
N ALA A 214 -14.71 -2.54 -10.52
CA ALA A 214 -15.13 -1.59 -11.55
C ALA A 214 -14.72 -0.15 -11.20
N ILE A 215 -14.96 0.30 -9.97
CA ILE A 215 -14.54 1.62 -9.47
C ILE A 215 -13.03 1.78 -9.57
N LYS A 216 -12.25 0.76 -9.16
CA LYS A 216 -10.79 0.77 -9.32
C LYS A 216 -10.39 0.99 -10.78
N ALA A 217 -11.03 0.31 -11.73
CA ALA A 217 -10.74 0.51 -13.14
C ALA A 217 -11.02 1.95 -13.59
N LEU A 218 -12.07 2.59 -13.06
CA LEU A 218 -12.37 4.00 -13.33
C LEU A 218 -11.34 4.95 -12.72
N ILE A 219 -10.85 4.67 -11.51
CA ILE A 219 -9.76 5.43 -10.87
C ILE A 219 -8.50 5.38 -11.73
N VAL A 220 -8.10 4.19 -12.18
CA VAL A 220 -6.93 4.04 -13.05
C VAL A 220 -7.15 4.77 -14.39
N THR A 221 -8.35 4.66 -14.96
CA THR A 221 -8.70 5.31 -16.23
C THR A 221 -8.72 6.84 -16.12
N SER A 222 -9.02 7.39 -14.95
CA SER A 222 -9.02 8.84 -14.74
C SER A 222 -7.62 9.45 -14.63
N ASN A 223 -6.57 8.63 -14.63
CA ASN A 223 -5.18 9.06 -14.51
C ASN A 223 -4.97 10.00 -13.32
N ASN A 224 -5.48 9.59 -12.15
CA ASN A 224 -5.45 10.34 -10.89
C ASN A 224 -6.17 11.70 -10.91
N SER A 225 -7.00 11.98 -11.92
CA SER A 225 -7.84 13.18 -11.95
C SER A 225 -9.19 12.93 -11.27
N GLU A 226 -9.44 13.61 -10.15
CA GLU A 226 -10.69 13.51 -9.38
C GLU A 226 -11.91 14.00 -10.20
N SER A 227 -11.75 15.06 -11.00
CA SER A 227 -12.83 15.58 -11.85
C SER A 227 -13.23 14.60 -12.95
N VAL A 228 -12.25 13.98 -13.61
CA VAL A 228 -12.50 12.94 -14.64
C VAL A 228 -13.13 11.71 -14.00
N LEU A 229 -12.65 11.29 -12.82
CA LEU A 229 -13.23 10.19 -12.07
C LEU A 229 -14.72 10.44 -11.78
N TYR A 230 -15.07 11.63 -11.28
CA TYR A 230 -16.47 11.95 -10.98
C TYR A 230 -17.37 11.94 -12.22
N GLN A 231 -16.88 12.41 -13.36
CA GLN A 231 -17.64 12.30 -14.62
C GLN A 231 -17.87 10.84 -15.04
N LEU A 232 -16.86 9.98 -14.90
CA LEU A 232 -16.99 8.55 -15.19
C LEU A 232 -17.94 7.86 -14.22
N LEU A 233 -17.83 8.17 -12.93
CA LEU A 233 -18.72 7.63 -11.90
C LEU A 233 -20.16 8.09 -12.11
N ASP A 234 -20.41 9.37 -12.40
CA ASP A 234 -21.77 9.87 -12.64
C ASP A 234 -22.44 9.18 -13.83
N LYS A 235 -21.66 8.72 -14.82
CA LYS A 235 -22.16 7.98 -15.98
C LYS A 235 -22.46 6.51 -15.67
N ILE A 236 -21.61 5.85 -14.88
CA ILE A 236 -21.67 4.38 -14.68
C ILE A 236 -22.35 4.01 -13.36
N TYR A 237 -22.03 4.73 -12.29
CA TYR A 237 -22.55 4.57 -10.94
C TYR A 237 -23.06 5.93 -10.40
N PRO A 238 -24.20 6.43 -10.91
CA PRO A 238 -24.75 7.70 -10.46
C PRO A 238 -25.06 7.67 -8.96
N ILE A 239 -25.04 8.85 -8.32
CA ILE A 239 -25.42 8.99 -6.91
C ILE A 239 -26.84 8.48 -6.73
N ARG A 240 -27.05 7.58 -5.77
CA ARG A 240 -28.39 7.10 -5.44
C ARG A 240 -29.26 8.25 -4.96
N PRO A 241 -30.54 8.33 -5.38
CA PRO A 241 -31.48 9.35 -4.91
C PRO A 241 -31.58 9.42 -3.38
N GLU A 242 -31.58 8.25 -2.71
CA GLU A 242 -31.65 8.11 -1.26
C GLU A 242 -30.40 8.64 -0.53
N ALA A 243 -29.25 8.67 -1.21
CA ALA A 243 -27.97 9.11 -0.62
C ALA A 243 -27.81 10.64 -0.64
N THR A 244 -28.64 11.35 -1.41
CA THR A 244 -28.58 12.82 -1.59
C THR A 244 -28.84 13.58 -0.28
N GLU A 245 -29.58 13.00 0.67
CA GLU A 245 -29.87 13.61 1.98
C GLU A 245 -28.69 13.51 2.96
N ILE A 246 -27.85 12.49 2.82
CA ILE A 246 -26.71 12.19 3.72
C ILE A 246 -25.53 13.15 3.46
N HIS A 247 -25.46 13.76 2.27
CA HIS A 247 -24.36 14.65 1.83
C HIS A 247 -24.21 15.98 2.61
N LYS A 248 -25.14 16.34 3.51
CA LYS A 248 -25.12 17.63 4.21
C LYS A 248 -24.32 17.66 5.52
N ILE A 249 -23.75 16.54 5.96
CA ILE A 249 -23.05 16.45 7.25
C ILE A 249 -21.57 16.79 7.08
N SER A 250 -21.21 18.07 7.20
CA SER A 250 -19.81 18.55 7.22
C SER A 250 -19.09 18.13 8.51
N VAL A 251 -17.77 17.88 8.42
CA VAL A 251 -16.91 17.42 9.53
C VAL A 251 -16.11 18.60 10.10
N PRO A 252 -16.07 18.81 11.41
CA PRO A 252 -15.05 19.68 12.00
C PRO A 252 -13.70 18.95 12.05
N THR A 253 -12.72 19.47 11.31
CA THR A 253 -11.36 18.93 11.11
C THR A 253 -10.55 18.75 12.41
N ILE A 254 -10.89 19.48 13.48
CA ILE A 254 -10.05 19.67 14.67
C ILE A 254 -10.07 18.47 15.64
N LEU A 255 -11.17 17.71 15.72
CA LEU A 255 -11.29 16.55 16.63
C LEU A 255 -10.59 15.28 16.10
N LEU A 256 -10.21 15.28 14.82
CA LEU A 256 -9.66 14.10 14.14
C LEU A 256 -8.14 14.09 14.15
N SER A 257 -7.50 15.26 14.16
CA SER A 257 -6.05 15.38 14.26
C SER A 257 -5.49 14.77 15.55
N GLU A 258 -6.15 15.00 16.70
CA GLU A 258 -5.72 14.44 18.00
C GLU A 258 -5.84 12.90 18.05
N GLN A 259 -6.84 12.33 17.38
CA GLN A 259 -7.02 10.88 17.35
C GLN A 259 -6.03 10.18 16.42
N GLU A 260 -5.50 10.88 15.42
CA GLU A 260 -4.54 10.35 14.47
C GLU A 260 -3.12 10.37 15.01
N THR A 261 -2.74 11.43 15.75
CA THR A 261 -1.48 11.48 16.48
C THR A 261 -1.36 10.37 17.52
N GLU A 262 -2.41 10.09 18.29
CA GLU A 262 -2.43 8.96 19.25
C GLU A 262 -2.23 7.58 18.58
N ILE A 263 -2.72 7.37 17.35
CA ILE A 263 -2.48 6.10 16.64
C ILE A 263 -1.01 5.98 16.24
N LYS A 264 -0.40 7.08 15.79
CA LYS A 264 1.01 7.10 15.36
C LYS A 264 1.95 6.81 16.55
N GLU A 265 1.65 7.35 17.73
CA GLU A 265 2.43 7.14 18.96
C GLU A 265 2.35 5.70 19.53
N LEU A 266 1.34 4.91 19.16
CA LEU A 266 1.21 3.52 19.61
C LEU A 266 2.05 2.53 18.78
N ILE A 267 2.63 2.98 17.66
CA ILE A 267 3.29 2.11 16.67
C ILE A 267 4.76 2.47 16.46
N PHE A 268 5.19 3.67 16.84
CA PHE A 268 6.58 4.14 16.80
C PHE A 268 7.08 4.56 18.18
#